data_AF-A0AAD9KIA5-F1
#
_entry.id   AF-A0AAD9KIA5-F1
#
_cell.length_a   1.000
_cell.length_b   1.000
_cell.length_c   1.000
_cell.angle_alpha   90.00
_cell.angle_beta   90.00
_cell.angle_gamma   90.00
#
_symmetry.space_group_name_H-M   'P 1'
#
loop_
_entity.id
_entity.type
_entity.pdbx_description
1 polymer ?
#
loop_
_entity_poly.entity_id
_entity_poly.type
_entity_poly.pdbx_seq_one_letter_code
_entity_poly.pdbx_strand_id
1 'polypeptide(L)'
;METKKISKRCPLHIEKWKDVYCHTCEQAICLRCMFENHRHHDCTELDMAARRKREILRRLARAIVELLSKLNGRRDDLIDVKSRACNLAG
;
A
#
# COMPACT_ATOMS: atom_id res chain seq x y z
N MET A 1 6.54 17.28 -0.99
CA MET A 1 5.23 16.69 -0.69
C MET A 1 4.85 17.11 0.71
N GLU A 2 3.92 18.04 0.86
CA GLU A 2 3.44 18.47 2.17
C GLU A 2 2.60 17.35 2.79
N THR A 3 3.07 16.80 3.91
CA THR A 3 2.30 15.80 4.66
C THR A 3 1.16 16.50 5.39
N LYS A 4 -0.07 16.43 4.82
CA LYS A 4 -1.27 16.95 5.47
C LYS A 4 -1.47 16.25 6.81
N LYS A 5 -1.40 17.02 7.91
CA LYS A 5 -1.56 16.50 9.27
C LYS A 5 -3.02 16.06 9.47
N ILE A 6 -3.27 14.75 9.41
CA ILE A 6 -4.62 14.20 9.58
C ILE A 6 -4.97 14.21 11.08
N SER A 7 -6.05 14.92 11.44
CA SER A 7 -6.57 14.90 12.80
C SER A 7 -7.07 13.51 13.18
N LYS A 8 -6.64 13.06 14.37
CA LYS A 8 -7.05 11.78 14.99
C LYS A 8 -8.47 11.83 15.57
N ARG A 9 -9.03 13.03 15.77
CA ARG A 9 -10.40 13.20 16.29
C ARG A 9 -11.42 13.16 15.15
N CYS A 10 -12.63 12.72 15.47
CA CYS A 10 -13.73 12.79 14.52
C CYS A 10 -14.15 14.25 14.34
N PRO A 11 -14.31 14.75 13.11
CA PRO A 11 -14.78 16.12 12.87
C PRO A 11 -16.27 16.32 13.22
N LEU A 12 -17.06 15.24 13.23
CA LEU A 12 -18.50 15.30 13.55
C LEU A 12 -18.79 15.06 15.03
N HIS A 13 -17.94 14.27 15.71
CA HIS A 13 -18.07 13.93 17.12
C HIS A 13 -16.75 14.22 17.81
N ILE A 14 -16.56 15.49 18.19
CA ILE A 14 -15.27 16.09 18.57
C ILE A 14 -14.64 15.36 19.77
N GLU A 15 -15.48 14.81 20.64
CA GLU A 15 -15.11 14.03 21.83
C GLU A 15 -14.65 12.59 21.51
N LYS A 16 -14.80 12.11 20.28
CA LYS A 16 -14.46 10.74 19.86
C LYS A 16 -13.20 10.66 19.00
N TRP A 17 -12.49 9.55 19.13
CA TRP A 17 -11.34 9.21 18.29
C TRP A 17 -11.78 8.45 17.04
N LYS A 18 -10.97 8.56 15.99
CA LYS A 18 -11.13 7.75 14.78
C LYS A 18 -10.47 6.39 15.00
N ASP A 19 -11.29 5.40 15.35
CA ASP A 19 -10.81 4.05 15.69
C ASP A 19 -11.33 2.98 14.70
N VAL A 20 -12.11 3.39 13.70
CA VAL A 20 -12.69 2.52 12.67
C VAL A 20 -12.26 3.00 11.29
N TYR A 21 -12.00 2.08 10.37
CA TYR A 21 -11.78 2.37 8.96
C TYR A 21 -12.97 1.86 8.14
N CYS A 22 -13.59 2.76 7.38
CA CYS A 22 -14.65 2.42 6.44
C CYS A 22 -14.02 2.20 5.06
N HIS A 23 -14.03 0.95 4.57
CA HIS A 23 -13.46 0.57 3.28
C HIS A 23 -14.25 1.16 2.12
N THR A 24 -15.58 1.23 2.23
CA THR A 24 -16.46 1.79 1.18
C THR A 24 -16.20 3.27 0.90
N CYS A 25 -15.79 4.05 1.92
CA CYS A 25 -15.52 5.49 1.80
C CYS A 25 -14.02 5.82 1.91
N GLU A 26 -13.19 4.80 2.04
CA GLU A 26 -11.74 4.88 2.17
C GLU A 26 -11.19 5.80 3.28
N GLN A 27 -11.95 6.00 4.36
CA GLN A 27 -11.62 6.96 5.42
C GLN A 27 -11.69 6.39 6.84
N ALA A 28 -10.92 7.00 7.74
CA ALA A 28 -10.97 6.72 9.17
C ALA A 28 -12.09 7.54 9.84
N ILE A 29 -12.95 6.85 10.58
CA ILE A 29 -14.16 7.36 11.25
C ILE A 29 -14.18 6.92 12.72
N CYS A 30 -15.03 7.53 13.54
CA CYS A 30 -15.31 7.02 14.89
C CYS A 30 -16.42 5.95 14.88
N LEU A 31 -16.57 5.22 15.99
CA LEU A 31 -17.65 4.25 16.18
C LEU A 31 -19.05 4.86 16.01
N ARG A 32 -19.25 6.12 16.39
CA ARG A 32 -20.56 6.77 16.25
C ARG A 32 -20.93 7.00 14.78
N CYS A 33 -19.98 7.46 13.96
CA CYS A 33 -20.16 7.54 12.51
C CYS A 33 -20.49 6.16 11.90
N MET A 34 -19.88 5.08 12.40
CA MET A 34 -20.17 3.72 11.95
C MET A 34 -21.66 3.39 12.07
N PHE A 35 -22.28 3.70 13.21
CA PHE A 35 -23.70 3.41 13.43
C PHE A 35 -24.65 4.41 12.77
N GLU A 36 -24.30 5.70 12.73
CA GLU A 36 -25.19 6.75 12.21
C GLU A 36 -25.18 6.81 10.68
N ASN A 37 -24.00 6.89 10.06
CA ASN A 37 -23.87 7.23 8.63
C ASN A 37 -23.29 6.08 7.78
N HIS A 38 -22.63 5.10 8.40
CA HIS A 38 -21.90 4.03 7.71
C HIS A 38 -22.42 2.62 8.07
N ARG A 39 -23.69 2.52 8.49
CA ARG A 39 -24.28 1.29 9.07
C ARG A 39 -24.17 0.06 8.16
N HIS A 40 -24.17 0.26 6.85
CA HIS A 40 -24.13 -0.79 5.84
C HIS A 40 -22.82 -0.80 5.05
N HIS A 41 -21.82 0.00 5.46
CA HIS A 41 -20.52 0.00 4.80
C HIS A 41 -19.61 -1.04 5.43
N ASP A 42 -18.68 -1.56 4.63
CA ASP A 42 -17.64 -2.45 5.15
C ASP A 42 -16.71 -1.63 6.06
N CYS A 43 -16.79 -1.90 7.35
CA CYS A 43 -16.06 -1.20 8.38
C CYS A 43 -15.30 -2.19 9.24
N THR A 44 -14.04 -1.87 9.53
CA THR A 44 -13.22 -2.66 10.46
C THR A 44 -12.42 -1.76 11.36
N GLU A 45 -11.93 -2.27 12.48
CA GLU A 45 -11.04 -1.51 13.36
C GLU A 45 -9.84 -0.95 12.59
N LEU A 46 -9.50 0.31 12.89
CA LEU A 46 -8.48 1.06 12.16
C LEU A 46 -7.12 0.37 12.23
N ASP A 47 -6.74 -0.17 13.40
CA ASP A 47 -5.47 -0.85 13.58
C ASP A 47 -5.38 -2.16 12.78
N MET A 48 -6.48 -2.91 12.69
CA MET A 48 -6.57 -4.09 11.85
C MET A 48 -6.47 -3.74 10.36
N ALA A 49 -7.17 -2.68 9.93
CA ALA A 49 -7.08 -2.19 8.56
C ALA A 49 -5.65 -1.73 8.22
N ALA A 50 -5.00 -0.99 9.13
CA ALA A 50 -3.62 -0.55 8.98
C ALA A 50 -2.63 -1.71 8.96
N ARG A 51 -2.83 -2.75 9.78
CA ARG A 51 -2.02 -3.97 9.75
C ARG A 51 -2.13 -4.67 8.40
N ARG A 52 -3.36 -4.88 7.90
CA ARG A 52 -3.59 -5.51 6.58
C ARG A 52 -2.98 -4.72 5.44
N LYS A 53 -3.18 -3.40 5.40
CA LYS A 53 -2.56 -2.53 4.37
C LYS A 53 -1.03 -2.57 4.44
N ARG A 54 -0.43 -2.52 5.63
CA ARG A 54 1.03 -2.66 5.80
C ARG A 54 1.54 -4.00 5.28
N GLU A 55 0.80 -5.08 5.50
CA GLU A 55 1.18 -6.39 5.00
C GLU A 55 1.13 -6.47 3.47
N ILE A 56 0.07 -5.93 2.85
CA ILE A 56 -0.05 -5.84 1.40
C ILE A 56 1.10 -5.03 0.81
N LEU A 57 1.40 -3.86 1.38
CA LEU A 57 2.53 -3.02 0.93
C LEU A 57 3.86 -3.76 1.03
N ARG A 58 4.10 -4.51 2.11
CA ARG A 58 5.31 -5.33 2.26
C ARG A 58 5.40 -6.43 1.20
N ARG A 59 4.27 -7.09 0.87
CA ARG A 59 4.22 -8.13 -0.17
C ARG A 59 4.52 -7.52 -1.55
N LEU A 60 3.88 -6.41 -1.87
CA LEU A 60 4.11 -5.69 -3.13
C LEU A 60 5.55 -5.21 -3.26
N ALA A 61 6.13 -4.64 -2.20
CA ALA A 61 7.52 -4.21 -2.18
C ALA A 61 8.48 -5.38 -2.47
N ARG A 62 8.25 -6.55 -1.86
CA ARG A 62 9.05 -7.76 -2.15
C ARG A 62 8.91 -8.20 -3.60
N ALA A 63 7.68 -8.24 -4.13
CA ALA A 63 7.43 -8.62 -5.52
C ALA A 63 8.14 -7.69 -6.51
N ILE A 64 8.13 -6.37 -6.23
CA ILE A 64 8.85 -5.38 -7.04
C ILE A 64 10.35 -5.67 -7.03
N VAL A 65 10.96 -5.90 -5.86
CA VAL A 65 12.39 -6.23 -5.75
C VAL A 65 12.71 -7.50 -6.54
N GLU A 66 11.91 -8.56 -6.40
CA GLU A 66 12.13 -9.81 -7.12
C GLU A 66 12.04 -9.64 -8.65
N LEU A 67 11.05 -8.88 -9.13
CA LEU A 67 10.90 -8.57 -10.55
C LEU A 67 12.09 -7.77 -11.07
N LEU A 68 12.57 -6.78 -10.32
CA LEU A 68 13.76 -6.00 -10.68
C LEU A 68 15.01 -6.87 -10.75
N SER A 69 15.20 -7.80 -9.80
CA SER A 69 16.30 -8.76 -9.85
C SER A 69 16.25 -9.64 -11.10
N LYS A 70 15.07 -10.16 -11.46
CA LYS A 70 14.88 -10.97 -12.68
C LYS A 70 15.18 -10.17 -13.95
N LEU A 71 14.71 -8.92 -14.01
CA LEU A 71 14.96 -8.04 -15.15
C LEU A 71 16.45 -7.71 -15.30
N ASN A 72 17.15 -7.45 -14.19
CA ASN A 72 18.58 -7.20 -14.20
C ASN A 72 19.37 -8.44 -14.65
N GLY A 73 19.03 -9.64 -14.14
CA GLY A 73 19.67 -10.88 -14.59
C GLY A 73 19.52 -11.10 -16.10
N ARG A 74 18.30 -10.95 -16.63
CA ARG A 74 18.06 -11.05 -18.08
C ARG A 74 18.83 -10.02 -18.89
N ARG A 75 18.99 -8.79 -18.36
CA ARG A 75 19.78 -7.76 -19.01
C ARG A 75 21.25 -8.15 -19.06
N ASP A 76 21.79 -8.69 -17.98
CA ASP A 76 23.19 -9.10 -17.88
C ASP A 76 23.48 -10.29 -18.82
N ASP A 77 22.56 -11.25 -18.93
CA ASP A 77 22.63 -12.35 -19.91
C ASP A 77 22.68 -11.82 -21.36
N LEU A 78 21.85 -10.82 -21.69
CA LEU A 78 21.84 -10.20 -23.02
C LEU A 78 23.16 -9.48 -23.33
N ILE A 79 23.76 -8.82 -22.33
CA ILE A 79 25.07 -8.17 -22.47
C ILE A 79 26.16 -9.22 -22.73
N ASP A 80 26.13 -10.34 -22.02
CA ASP A 80 27.08 -11.44 -22.21
C ASP A 80 26.95 -12.06 -23.61
N VAL A 81 25.74 -12.39 -24.06
CA VAL A 81 25.50 -12.90 -25.42
C VAL A 81 26.00 -11.93 -26.48
N LYS A 82 25.74 -10.63 -26.32
CA LYS A 82 26.22 -9.60 -27.25
C LYS A 82 27.76 -9.54 -27.28
N SER A 83 28.39 -9.63 -26.12
CA SER A 83 29.85 -9.59 -25.99
C SER A 83 30.50 -10.78 -26.70
N ARG A 84 29.95 -12.00 -26.52
CA ARG A 84 30.40 -13.21 -27.22
C ARG A 84 30.23 -13.11 -28.73
N ALA A 85 29.11 -12.57 -29.20
CA ALA A 85 28.85 -12.41 -30.63
C ALA A 85 29.85 -11.43 -31.30
N CYS A 86 30.21 -10.33 -30.63
CA CYS A 86 31.22 -9.41 -31.13
C CYS A 86 32.62 -10.05 -31.26
N ASN A 87 32.98 -10.95 -30.33
CA ASN A 87 34.28 -11.64 -30.35
C ASN A 87 34.42 -12.71 -31.43
N LEU A 88 33.31 -13.20 -32.00
CA LEU A 88 33.31 -14.20 -33.09
C LEU A 88 33.29 -13.57 -34.49
N ALA A 89 33.05 -12.26 -34.57
CA ALA A 89 32.92 -11.52 -35.83
C ALA A 89 34.20 -10.75 -36.24
N GLY A 90 35.28 -10.87 -35.46
CA GLY A 90 36.61 -10.31 -35.75
C GLY A 90 37.66 -11.41 -35.81
#